data_AF-A0A8C9HKR4-F1
#
_entry.id   AF-A0A8C9HKR4-F1
#
_cell.length_a   1.000
_cell.length_b   1.000
_cell.length_c   1.000
_cell.angle_alpha   90.00
_cell.angle_beta   90.00
_cell.angle_gamma   90.00
#
_symmetry.space_group_name_H-M   'P 1'
#
loop_
_entity.id
_entity.type
_entity.pdbx_description
1 polymer ?
#
loop_
_entity_poly.entity_id
_entity_poly.type
_entity_poly.pdbx_seq_one_letter_code
_entity_poly.pdbx_strand_id
1 'polypeptide(L)'
;MTSKNISQCMTPDQLMTLCKAGIHSSNVGVRVNVVSILGITGSVLAKEDGTLETLKNIGCFLLEVTTKDPSLVAAGEALDALFDVFADGQEAERASIQIKLLSALKEFQPVLKMKIRKEGRGNYSTDQLCVLDNVKMNLRRFIAYQET
;
A
#
# COMPACT_ATOMS: atom_id res chain seq x y z
N MET A 1 -11.48 30.28 -2.33
CA MET A 1 -10.19 30.23 -3.05
C MET A 1 -9.11 30.79 -2.15
N THR A 2 -8.45 29.93 -1.37
CA THR A 2 -7.44 30.33 -0.35
C THR A 2 -6.17 29.48 -0.43
N SER A 3 -6.14 28.46 -1.30
CA SER A 3 -5.00 27.55 -1.48
C SER A 3 -3.88 28.09 -2.39
N LYS A 4 -4.09 29.22 -3.08
CA LYS A 4 -3.13 29.72 -4.08
C LYS A 4 -1.81 30.28 -3.50
N ASN A 5 -1.70 30.44 -2.18
CA ASN A 5 -0.51 31.01 -1.52
C ASN A 5 0.09 30.08 -0.45
N ILE A 6 -0.36 28.82 -0.36
CA ILE A 6 0.28 27.85 0.53
C ILE A 6 1.45 27.26 -0.26
N SER A 7 2.68 27.66 0.10
CA SER A 7 3.89 26.98 -0.38
C SER A 7 3.71 25.47 -0.20
N GLN A 8 3.98 24.69 -1.24
CA GLN A 8 3.85 23.23 -1.21
C GLN A 8 4.62 22.71 0.02
N CYS A 9 3.92 22.22 1.04
CA CYS A 9 4.52 22.04 2.36
C CYS A 9 5.51 20.87 2.42
N MET A 10 5.44 19.97 1.42
CA MET A 10 6.32 18.81 1.28
C MET A 10 6.36 18.35 -0.18
N THR A 11 7.56 18.10 -0.72
CA THR A 11 7.74 17.49 -2.04
C THR A 11 7.54 15.98 -1.99
N PRO A 12 7.28 15.31 -3.13
CA PRO A 12 7.21 13.84 -3.18
C PRO A 12 8.45 13.17 -2.59
N ASP A 13 9.65 13.67 -2.88
CA ASP A 13 10.89 13.11 -2.33
C ASP A 13 11.00 13.25 -0.81
N GLN A 14 10.53 14.37 -0.26
CA GLN A 14 10.50 14.59 1.19
C GLN A 14 9.50 13.64 1.86
N LEU A 15 8.32 13.43 1.24
CA LEU A 15 7.34 12.46 1.71
C LEU A 15 7.92 11.04 1.68
N MET A 16 8.54 10.64 0.58
CA MET A 16 9.17 9.32 0.47
C MET A 16 10.31 9.14 1.48
N THR A 17 11.06 10.20 1.78
CA THR A 17 12.11 10.16 2.82
C THR A 17 11.51 9.96 4.21
N LEU A 18 10.42 10.66 4.54
CA LEU A 18 9.68 10.46 5.78
C LEU A 18 9.16 9.02 5.90
N CYS A 19 8.54 8.49 4.84
CA CYS A 19 8.01 7.12 4.84
C CYS A 19 9.12 6.08 5.01
N LYS A 20 10.26 6.25 4.32
CA LYS A 20 11.44 5.40 4.49
C LYS A 20 11.98 5.45 5.92
N ALA A 21 12.01 6.60 6.57
CA ALA A 21 12.43 6.66 7.97
C ALA A 21 11.43 5.95 8.89
N GLY A 22 10.14 6.21 8.71
CA GLY A 22 9.08 5.71 9.57
C GLY A 22 8.87 4.20 9.49
N ILE A 23 9.10 3.58 8.33
CA ILE A 23 8.97 2.11 8.17
C ILE A 23 10.05 1.32 8.91
N HIS A 24 11.16 1.95 9.32
CA HIS A 24 12.17 1.29 10.15
C HIS A 24 11.86 1.39 11.65
N SER A 25 10.74 2.01 12.04
CA SER A 25 10.32 2.08 13.44
C SER A 25 10.03 0.69 14.01
N SER A 26 10.49 0.45 15.23
CA SER A 26 10.14 -0.76 15.99
C SER A 26 8.65 -0.79 16.37
N ASN A 27 7.97 0.36 16.37
CA ASN A 27 6.55 0.46 16.68
C ASN A 27 5.70 0.19 15.43
N VAL A 28 4.94 -0.91 15.45
CA VAL A 28 4.03 -1.31 14.36
C VAL A 28 3.02 -0.21 14.03
N GLY A 29 2.47 0.49 15.02
CA GLY A 29 1.51 1.57 14.80
C GLY A 29 2.10 2.75 14.03
N VAL A 30 3.39 3.07 14.24
CA VAL A 30 4.08 4.09 13.44
C VAL A 30 4.20 3.63 11.98
N ARG A 31 4.56 2.36 11.75
CA ARG A 31 4.67 1.81 10.40
C ARG A 31 3.33 1.78 9.68
N VAL A 32 2.27 1.35 10.36
CA VAL A 32 0.88 1.41 9.86
C VAL A 32 0.51 2.84 9.47
N ASN A 33 0.70 3.82 10.37
CA ASN A 33 0.36 5.21 10.07
C ASN A 33 1.11 5.77 8.85
N VAL A 34 2.38 5.41 8.68
CA VAL A 34 3.19 5.81 7.52
C VAL A 34 2.61 5.24 6.23
N VAL A 35 2.19 3.97 6.26
CA VAL A 35 1.55 3.31 5.12
C VAL A 35 0.19 3.96 4.82
N SER A 36 -0.64 4.23 5.83
CA SER A 36 -1.95 4.87 5.65
C SER A 36 -1.82 6.27 5.04
N ILE A 37 -0.87 7.09 5.51
CA ILE A 37 -0.59 8.41 4.92
C ILE A 37 -0.20 8.27 3.45
N LEU A 38 0.65 7.31 3.12
CA LEU A 38 1.10 7.10 1.75
C LEU A 38 -0.02 6.58 0.85
N GLY A 39 -0.88 5.68 1.37
CA GLY A 39 -2.07 5.18 0.68
C GLY A 39 -3.02 6.31 0.33
N ILE A 40 -3.42 7.12 1.32
CA ILE A 40 -4.30 8.28 1.09
C ILE A 40 -3.68 9.24 0.08
N THR A 41 -2.38 9.52 0.21
CA THR A 41 -1.68 10.41 -0.73
C THR A 41 -1.68 9.85 -2.14
N GLY A 42 -1.37 8.55 -2.30
CA GLY A 42 -1.39 7.88 -3.59
C GLY A 42 -2.78 7.88 -4.23
N SER A 43 -3.84 7.62 -3.47
CA SER A 43 -5.22 7.62 -4.00
C SER A 43 -5.70 9.00 -4.45
N VAL A 44 -5.16 10.07 -3.85
CA VAL A 44 -5.37 11.44 -4.34
C VAL A 44 -4.59 11.66 -5.63
N LEU A 45 -3.29 11.30 -5.66
CA LEU A 45 -2.43 11.49 -6.82
C LEU A 45 -2.87 10.66 -8.04
N ALA A 46 -3.48 9.49 -7.84
CA ALA A 46 -4.00 8.62 -8.89
C ALA A 46 -5.00 9.32 -9.84
N LYS A 47 -5.64 10.39 -9.35
CA LYS A 47 -6.67 11.17 -10.08
C LYS A 47 -6.11 12.42 -10.76
N GLU A 48 -4.81 12.66 -10.62
CA GLU A 48 -4.13 13.85 -11.14
C GLU A 48 -3.15 13.44 -12.24
N ASP A 49 -3.08 14.26 -13.30
CA ASP A 49 -2.13 14.04 -14.40
C ASP A 49 -0.68 14.30 -13.97
N GLY A 50 0.28 13.64 -14.63
CA GLY A 50 1.71 13.89 -14.40
C GLY A 50 2.24 13.31 -13.08
N THR A 51 1.49 12.42 -12.43
CA THR A 51 1.84 11.79 -11.16
C THR A 51 2.49 10.41 -11.31
N LEU A 52 2.65 9.92 -12.55
CA LEU A 52 3.13 8.57 -12.89
C LEU A 52 4.35 8.11 -12.08
N GLU A 53 5.43 8.89 -12.08
CA GLU A 53 6.68 8.50 -11.40
C GLU A 53 6.50 8.47 -9.88
N THR A 54 5.70 9.37 -9.32
CA THR A 54 5.37 9.37 -7.90
C THR A 54 4.54 8.14 -7.53
N LEU A 55 3.55 7.77 -8.35
CA LEU A 55 2.74 6.57 -8.14
C LEU A 55 3.55 5.28 -8.27
N LYS A 56 4.51 5.22 -9.18
CA LYS A 56 5.48 4.10 -9.26
C LYS A 56 6.29 3.98 -7.96
N ASN A 57 6.80 5.09 -7.45
CA ASN A 57 7.56 5.10 -6.19
C ASN A 57 6.70 4.66 -5.00
N ILE A 58 5.46 5.16 -4.92
CA ILE A 58 4.49 4.76 -3.90
C ILE A 58 4.19 3.26 -4.00
N GLY A 59 3.85 2.77 -5.20
CA GLY A 59 3.53 1.36 -5.42
C GLY A 59 4.67 0.42 -5.09
N CYS A 60 5.90 0.74 -5.51
CA CYS A 60 7.10 -0.03 -5.16
C CYS A 60 7.34 -0.05 -3.64
N PHE A 61 7.17 1.08 -2.96
CA PHE A 61 7.30 1.15 -1.51
C PHE A 61 6.25 0.30 -0.80
N LEU A 62 4.96 0.44 -1.17
CA LEU A 62 3.88 -0.34 -0.57
C LEU A 62 4.05 -1.85 -0.83
N LEU A 63 4.53 -2.24 -2.01
CA LEU A 63 4.90 -3.63 -2.32
C LEU A 63 6.05 -4.13 -1.45
N GLU A 64 7.06 -3.30 -1.19
CA GLU A 64 8.16 -3.64 -0.29
C GLU A 64 7.64 -3.88 1.14
N VAL A 65 6.78 -3.02 1.66
CA VAL A 65 6.16 -3.20 2.98
C VAL A 65 5.32 -4.47 3.02
N THR A 66 4.46 -4.67 2.02
CA THR A 66 3.61 -5.86 1.88
C THR A 66 4.42 -7.15 1.97
N THR A 67 5.56 -7.19 1.28
CA THR A 67 6.36 -8.42 1.13
C THR A 67 7.37 -8.64 2.25
N LYS A 68 7.89 -7.57 2.87
CA LYS A 68 9.02 -7.65 3.80
C LYS A 68 8.69 -7.29 5.25
N ASP A 69 7.62 -6.56 5.55
CA ASP A 69 7.34 -6.15 6.94
C ASP A 69 7.10 -7.39 7.82
N PRO A 70 7.72 -7.50 9.00
CA PRO A 70 7.53 -8.66 9.87
C PRO A 70 6.11 -8.76 10.43
N SER A 71 5.37 -7.65 10.56
CA SER A 71 4.00 -7.63 11.08
C SER A 71 2.98 -7.86 9.97
N LEU A 72 2.06 -8.82 10.17
CA LEU A 72 0.90 -8.95 9.26
C LEU A 72 -0.01 -7.73 9.28
N VAL A 73 -0.05 -6.95 10.37
CA VAL A 73 -0.88 -5.74 10.45
C VAL A 73 -0.37 -4.68 9.49
N ALA A 74 0.94 -4.37 9.53
CA ALA A 74 1.54 -3.40 8.62
C ALA A 74 1.53 -3.88 7.16
N ALA A 75 1.78 -5.17 6.93
CA ALA A 75 1.68 -5.75 5.58
C ALA A 75 0.23 -5.75 5.06
N GLY A 76 -0.76 -5.96 5.93
CA GLY A 76 -2.18 -5.91 5.59
C GLY A 76 -2.64 -4.51 5.22
N GLU A 77 -2.24 -3.51 6.02
CA GLU A 77 -2.47 -2.09 5.71
C GLU A 77 -1.84 -1.71 4.36
N ALA A 78 -0.63 -2.19 4.07
CA ALA A 78 0.05 -1.88 2.81
C ALA A 78 -0.65 -2.48 1.59
N LEU A 79 -1.28 -3.66 1.75
CA LEU A 79 -2.13 -4.23 0.73
C LEU A 79 -3.41 -3.42 0.52
N ASP A 80 -4.06 -2.99 1.60
CA ASP A 80 -5.28 -2.17 1.50
C ASP A 80 -4.98 -0.84 0.80
N ALA A 81 -3.89 -0.18 1.19
CA ALA A 81 -3.37 1.00 0.51
C ALA A 81 -3.05 0.75 -0.97
N LEU A 82 -2.49 -0.41 -1.34
CA LEU A 82 -2.29 -0.75 -2.76
C LEU A 82 -3.63 -0.83 -3.51
N PHE A 83 -4.65 -1.43 -2.90
CA PHE A 83 -5.96 -1.53 -3.53
C PHE A 83 -6.58 -0.15 -3.72
N ASP A 84 -6.46 0.73 -2.74
CA ASP A 84 -7.00 2.09 -2.83
C ASP A 84 -6.26 2.97 -3.85
N VAL A 85 -4.94 2.89 -3.91
CA VAL A 85 -4.12 3.70 -4.83
C VAL A 85 -4.31 3.26 -6.27
N PHE A 86 -4.46 1.96 -6.51
CA PHE A 86 -4.50 1.37 -7.84
C PHE A 86 -5.89 0.85 -8.25
N ALA A 87 -6.95 1.30 -7.55
CA ALA A 87 -8.34 0.97 -7.88
C ALA A 87 -8.83 1.70 -9.15
N ASP A 88 -8.41 2.94 -9.36
CA ASP A 88 -8.90 3.81 -10.43
C ASP A 88 -7.88 4.93 -10.74
N GLY A 89 -7.89 5.42 -11.98
CA GLY A 89 -7.04 6.51 -12.46
C GLY A 89 -6.04 6.08 -13.53
N GLN A 90 -5.96 6.86 -14.61
CA GLN A 90 -5.12 6.55 -15.78
C GLN A 90 -3.62 6.46 -15.42
N GLU A 91 -3.13 7.36 -14.57
CA GLU A 91 -1.72 7.32 -14.15
C GLU A 91 -1.43 6.15 -13.20
N ALA A 92 -2.40 5.76 -12.36
CA ALA A 92 -2.29 4.60 -11.49
C ALA A 92 -2.26 3.30 -12.31
N GLU A 93 -3.12 3.16 -13.33
CA GLU A 93 -3.10 2.03 -14.25
C GLU A 93 -1.75 1.92 -14.99
N ARG A 94 -1.25 3.02 -15.54
CA ARG A 94 0.07 3.06 -16.20
C ARG A 94 1.20 2.69 -15.23
N ALA A 95 1.15 3.21 -14.01
CA ALA A 95 2.12 2.88 -12.97
C ALA A 95 2.08 1.39 -12.60
N SER A 96 0.89 0.82 -12.41
CA SER A 96 0.69 -0.58 -12.01
C SER A 96 1.31 -1.55 -13.03
N ILE A 97 1.15 -1.26 -14.32
CA ILE A 97 1.75 -2.02 -15.41
C ILE A 97 3.28 -1.92 -15.37
N GLN A 98 3.82 -0.70 -15.23
CA GLN A 98 5.27 -0.48 -15.24
C GLN A 98 5.98 -1.13 -14.03
N ILE A 99 5.35 -1.15 -12.86
CA ILE A 99 5.90 -1.82 -11.67
C ILE A 99 5.55 -3.31 -11.61
N LYS A 100 4.82 -3.84 -12.61
CA LYS A 100 4.37 -5.24 -12.68
C LYS A 100 3.56 -5.66 -11.45
N LEU A 101 2.68 -4.77 -10.98
CA LEU A 101 1.91 -4.95 -9.73
C LEU A 101 1.14 -6.27 -9.70
N LEU A 102 0.43 -6.59 -10.78
CA LEU A 102 -0.35 -7.83 -10.89
C LEU A 102 0.51 -9.09 -10.70
N SER A 103 1.70 -9.13 -11.32
CA SER A 103 2.63 -10.25 -11.18
C SER A 103 3.09 -10.40 -9.74
N ALA A 104 3.51 -9.29 -9.12
CA ALA A 104 3.97 -9.28 -7.74
C ALA A 104 2.89 -9.74 -6.75
N LEU A 105 1.64 -9.29 -6.93
CA LEU A 105 0.52 -9.68 -6.08
C LEU A 105 0.14 -11.15 -6.23
N LYS A 106 0.22 -11.72 -7.45
CA LYS A 106 0.00 -13.15 -7.69
C LYS A 106 1.04 -14.02 -6.99
N GLU A 107 2.31 -13.62 -7.08
CA GLU A 107 3.41 -14.30 -6.39
C GLU A 107 3.28 -14.19 -4.86
N PHE A 108 2.81 -13.05 -4.36
CA PHE A 108 2.65 -12.81 -2.94
C PHE A 108 1.42 -13.51 -2.33
N GLN A 109 0.35 -13.72 -3.08
CA GLN A 109 -0.88 -14.35 -2.57
C GLN A 109 -0.66 -15.69 -1.83
N PRO A 110 0.11 -16.67 -2.33
CA PRO A 110 0.42 -17.88 -1.58
C PRO A 110 1.31 -17.63 -0.36
N VAL A 111 2.22 -16.65 -0.42
CA VAL A 111 3.10 -16.24 0.69
C VAL A 111 2.27 -15.68 1.85
N LEU A 112 1.33 -14.78 1.57
CA LEU A 112 0.41 -14.23 2.57
C LEU A 112 -0.37 -15.34 3.28
N LYS A 113 -0.91 -16.31 2.52
CA LYS A 113 -1.63 -17.45 3.09
C LYS A 113 -0.74 -18.28 4.03
N MET A 114 0.52 -18.49 3.66
CA MET A 114 1.48 -19.21 4.50
C MET A 114 1.81 -18.43 5.78
N LYS A 115 2.03 -17.12 5.67
CA LYS A 115 2.39 -16.24 6.79
C LYS A 115 1.27 -16.16 7.85
N ILE A 116 0.02 -15.96 7.42
CA ILE A 116 -1.17 -16.02 8.30
C ILE A 116 -1.26 -17.36 9.04
N ARG A 117 -0.98 -18.48 8.34
CA ARG A 117 -1.01 -19.81 8.96
C ARG A 117 0.12 -20.00 9.97
N LYS A 118 1.33 -19.52 9.66
CA LYS A 118 2.53 -19.68 10.51
C LYS A 118 2.42 -18.87 11.80
N GLU A 119 1.98 -17.62 11.72
CA GLU A 119 1.88 -16.75 12.88
C GLU A 119 0.71 -17.14 13.79
N GLY A 120 -0.31 -17.82 13.25
CA GLY A 120 -1.42 -18.33 14.04
C GLY A 120 -2.39 -17.22 14.45
N ARG A 121 -3.70 -17.52 14.40
CA ARG A 121 -4.75 -16.53 14.70
C ARG A 121 -4.72 -16.03 16.15
N GLY A 122 -4.10 -16.77 17.08
CA GLY A 122 -4.03 -16.41 18.50
C GLY A 122 -3.13 -15.23 18.85
N ASN A 123 -2.27 -14.78 17.92
CA ASN A 123 -1.38 -13.63 18.11
C ASN A 123 -2.02 -12.29 17.75
N TYR A 124 -3.28 -12.31 17.32
CA TYR A 124 -4.00 -11.16 16.77
C TYR A 124 -5.30 -10.93 17.52
N SER A 125 -5.66 -9.65 17.70
CA SER A 125 -6.99 -9.30 18.20
C SER A 125 -8.07 -9.68 17.18
N THR A 126 -9.32 -9.79 17.63
CA THR A 126 -10.47 -10.04 16.74
C THR A 126 -10.55 -9.02 15.61
N ASP A 127 -10.29 -7.74 15.90
CA ASP A 127 -10.32 -6.67 14.91
C ASP A 127 -9.21 -6.83 13.87
N GLN A 128 -7.99 -7.18 14.31
CA GLN A 128 -6.87 -7.44 13.40
C GLN A 128 -7.15 -8.64 12.50
N LEU A 129 -7.75 -9.71 13.04
CA LEU A 129 -8.15 -10.87 12.23
C LEU A 129 -9.22 -10.52 11.20
N CYS A 130 -10.19 -9.67 11.56
CA CYS A 130 -11.21 -9.18 10.65
C CYS A 130 -10.59 -8.41 9.47
N VAL A 131 -9.67 -7.48 9.77
CA VAL A 131 -8.94 -6.73 8.73
C VAL A 131 -8.13 -7.67 7.84
N LEU A 132 -7.40 -8.64 8.41
CA LEU A 132 -6.60 -9.59 7.62
C LEU A 132 -7.46 -10.48 6.71
N ASP A 133 -8.62 -10.93 7.18
CA ASP A 133 -9.54 -11.73 6.37
C ASP A 133 -10.14 -10.87 5.23
N ASN A 134 -10.46 -9.60 5.49
CA ASN A 134 -10.90 -8.63 4.47
C ASN A 134 -9.82 -8.39 3.41
N VAL A 135 -8.60 -8.08 3.83
CA VAL A 135 -7.46 -7.84 2.94
C VAL A 135 -7.20 -9.07 2.05
N LYS A 136 -7.29 -10.28 2.61
CA LYS A 136 -7.13 -11.52 1.84
C LYS A 136 -8.23 -11.71 0.78
N MET A 137 -9.46 -11.35 1.11
CA MET A 137 -10.58 -11.38 0.15
C MET A 137 -10.38 -10.32 -0.94
N ASN A 138 -9.99 -9.11 -0.55
CA ASN A 138 -9.76 -7.99 -1.46
C ASN A 138 -8.59 -8.28 -2.41
N LEU A 139 -7.50 -8.91 -1.94
CA LEU A 139 -6.39 -9.33 -2.81
C LEU A 139 -6.86 -10.22 -3.96
N ARG A 140 -7.75 -11.19 -3.68
CA ARG A 140 -8.30 -12.07 -4.72
C ARG A 140 -9.13 -11.29 -5.73
N ARG A 141 -9.98 -10.39 -5.24
CA ARG A 141 -10.85 -9.55 -6.07
C ARG A 141 -10.03 -8.58 -6.93
N PHE A 142 -9.01 -7.97 -6.35
CA PHE A 142 -8.13 -7.03 -7.04
C PHE A 142 -7.33 -7.70 -8.15
N ILE A 143 -6.77 -8.90 -7.89
CA ILE A 143 -6.09 -9.68 -8.93
C ILE A 143 -7.06 -10.01 -10.07
N ALA A 144 -8.27 -10.48 -9.77
CA ALA A 144 -9.26 -10.80 -10.80
C ALA A 144 -9.70 -9.56 -11.60
N TYR A 145 -9.85 -8.41 -10.94
CA TYR A 145 -10.18 -7.14 -11.58
C TYR A 145 -9.09 -6.67 -12.55
N GLN A 146 -7.82 -6.84 -12.19
CA GLN A 146 -6.68 -6.47 -13.05
C GLN A 146 -6.43 -7.46 -14.20
N GLU A 147 -7.11 -8.61 -14.23
CA GLU A 147 -7.04 -9.59 -15.33
C GLU A 147 -8.07 -9.34 -16.43
N THR A 148 -9.06 -8.46 -16.18
CA THR A 148 -10.10 -8.06 -17.13
C THR A 148 -9.62 -6.99 -18.10
#